data_AF-A0A6M7XVM6-F1
#
_entry.id   AF-A0A6M7XVM6-F1
#
_cell.length_a   1.000
_cell.length_b   1.000
_cell.length_c   1.000
_cell.angle_alpha   90.00
_cell.angle_beta   90.00
_cell.angle_gamma   90.00
#
_symmetry.space_group_name_H-M   'P 1'
#
loop_
_entity.id
_entity.type
_entity.pdbx_description
1 polymer ?
#
loop_
_entity_poly.entity_id
_entity_poly.type
_entity_poly.pdbx_seq_one_letter_code
_entity_poly.pdbx_strand_id
1 'polypeptide(L)'
;MNSLARLIAGVAIVLLACGLARAESLMLAIARAAVVSDAASVQMVLNLTMTPDSAKAFADFTTANVGKVVDLSVDGAVVASPRLVEPILGGEVMLNGTFAAGELQRLADRISAGGAKVTVEVKA
;
A
#
# COMPACT_ATOMS: atom_id res chain seq x y z
N MET A 1 -10.51 67.44 -11.41
CA MET A 1 -9.18 67.00 -11.89
C MET A 1 -8.38 66.57 -10.65
N ASN A 2 -8.13 65.32 -10.28
CA ASN A 2 -8.13 64.02 -10.96
C ASN A 2 -8.40 62.91 -9.93
N SER A 3 -9.18 61.90 -10.33
CA SER A 3 -9.45 60.66 -9.60
C SER A 3 -8.19 59.92 -9.16
N LEU A 4 -8.28 59.15 -8.07
CA LEU A 4 -7.93 57.72 -8.04
C LEU A 4 -8.09 57.14 -6.62
N ALA A 5 -9.32 56.73 -6.31
CA ALA A 5 -9.57 55.72 -5.29
C ALA A 5 -9.10 54.37 -5.83
N ARG A 6 -8.22 53.68 -5.10
CA ARG A 6 -7.92 52.25 -5.34
C ARG A 6 -8.20 51.49 -4.05
N LEU A 7 -9.43 50.98 -3.97
CA LEU A 7 -9.79 49.85 -3.11
C LEU A 7 -8.91 48.66 -3.51
N ILE A 8 -8.01 48.24 -2.63
CA ILE A 8 -7.47 46.88 -2.70
C ILE A 8 -8.34 46.05 -1.77
N ALA A 9 -9.24 45.30 -2.40
CA ALA A 9 -10.15 44.37 -1.78
C ALA A 9 -9.39 43.32 -0.98
N GLY A 10 -9.89 43.06 0.23
CA GLY A 10 -9.47 41.93 1.03
C GLY A 10 -9.76 40.62 0.31
N VAL A 11 -8.75 39.76 0.25
CA VAL A 11 -8.96 38.32 0.21
C VAL A 11 -8.12 37.78 1.34
N ALA A 12 -8.74 37.64 2.50
CA ALA A 12 -8.29 36.68 3.49
C ALA A 12 -8.39 35.31 2.81
N ILE A 13 -7.27 34.82 2.27
CA ILE A 13 -7.15 33.43 1.87
C ILE A 13 -7.21 32.64 3.17
N VAL A 14 -8.43 32.26 3.53
CA VAL A 14 -8.70 31.14 4.42
C VAL A 14 -7.97 29.97 3.78
N LEU A 15 -6.78 29.66 4.28
CA LEU A 15 -6.08 28.42 3.97
C LEU A 15 -7.01 27.31 4.43
N LEU A 16 -7.71 26.78 3.43
CA LEU A 16 -8.56 25.62 3.46
C LEU A 16 -7.92 24.59 4.39
N ALA A 17 -8.56 24.32 5.53
CA ALA A 17 -8.22 23.19 6.37
C ALA A 17 -8.29 21.96 5.46
N CYS A 18 -7.12 21.45 5.08
CA CYS A 18 -7.02 20.24 4.30
C CYS A 18 -7.36 19.08 5.25
N GLY A 19 -8.65 18.91 5.53
CA GLY A 19 -9.22 17.73 6.16
C GLY A 19 -9.23 16.57 5.16
N LEU A 20 -8.09 16.30 4.51
CA LEU A 20 -7.91 15.04 3.82
C LEU A 20 -7.78 13.99 4.92
N ALA A 21 -8.86 13.27 5.19
CA ALA A 21 -8.76 11.86 5.52
C ALA A 21 -7.96 11.20 4.37
N ARG A 22 -6.64 11.31 4.44
CA ARG A 22 -5.73 10.61 3.53
C ARG A 22 -5.90 9.15 3.94
N ALA A 23 -6.41 8.33 3.03
CA ALA A 23 -6.22 6.91 3.16
C ALA A 23 -4.73 6.68 3.47
N GLU A 24 -4.46 6.03 4.59
CA GLU A 24 -3.09 5.75 4.99
C GLU A 24 -2.55 4.76 3.96
N SER A 25 -1.75 5.27 3.03
CA SER A 25 -1.17 4.50 1.92
C SER A 25 0.35 4.41 2.08
N LEU A 26 0.91 3.22 1.92
CA LEU A 26 2.34 2.98 1.96
C LEU A 26 2.78 2.23 0.69
N MET A 27 3.82 2.73 0.03
CA MET A 27 4.49 2.01 -1.07
C MET A 27 5.54 1.07 -0.50
N LEU A 28 5.53 -0.18 -0.95
CA LEU A 28 6.40 -1.24 -0.47
C LEU A 28 7.56 -1.45 -1.45
N ALA A 29 8.79 -1.34 -0.96
CA ALA A 29 9.97 -1.72 -1.72
C ALA A 29 10.25 -3.21 -1.50
N ILE A 30 10.00 -4.02 -2.53
CA ILE A 30 10.13 -5.48 -2.50
C ILE A 30 11.54 -5.88 -2.92
N ALA A 31 12.24 -6.60 -2.04
CA ALA A 31 13.55 -7.17 -2.31
C ALA A 31 13.45 -8.50 -3.07
N ARG A 32 12.41 -9.30 -2.81
CA ARG A 32 12.17 -10.60 -3.45
C ARG A 32 10.69 -10.92 -3.53
N ALA A 33 10.25 -11.43 -4.67
CA ALA A 33 8.94 -12.03 -4.85
C ALA A 33 9.11 -13.46 -5.37
N ALA A 34 8.55 -14.45 -4.67
CA ALA A 34 8.70 -15.86 -5.05
C ALA A 34 7.43 -16.64 -4.78
N VAL A 35 7.02 -17.48 -5.73
CA VAL A 35 5.97 -18.46 -5.49
C VAL A 35 6.59 -19.64 -4.74
N VAL A 36 6.01 -19.97 -3.60
CA VAL A 36 6.44 -21.09 -2.75
C VAL A 36 5.26 -22.02 -2.48
N SER A 37 5.53 -23.30 -2.23
CA SER A 37 4.50 -24.23 -1.79
C SER A 37 4.28 -24.05 -0.30
N ASP A 38 3.04 -23.80 0.12
CA ASP A 38 2.68 -23.82 1.53
C ASP A 38 2.60 -25.27 2.01
N ALA A 39 3.50 -25.62 2.94
CA ALA A 39 3.61 -26.97 3.50
C ALA A 39 2.34 -27.40 4.24
N ALA A 40 1.53 -26.45 4.73
CA ALA A 40 0.30 -26.75 5.47
C ALA A 40 -0.90 -27.06 4.57
N SER A 41 -0.95 -26.53 3.35
CA SER A 41 -2.17 -26.54 2.52
C SER A 41 -2.00 -27.12 1.11
N VAL A 42 -0.79 -27.49 0.69
CA VAL A 42 -0.47 -27.90 -0.70
C VAL A 42 -0.76 -26.78 -1.72
N GLN A 43 -1.13 -25.59 -1.26
CA GLN A 43 -1.40 -24.44 -2.11
C GLN A 43 -0.11 -23.70 -2.43
N MET A 44 -0.02 -23.18 -3.65
CA MET A 44 1.03 -22.24 -4.00
C MET A 44 0.65 -20.86 -3.45
N VAL A 45 1.61 -20.19 -2.85
CA VAL A 45 1.46 -18.84 -2.29
C VAL A 45 2.57 -17.94 -2.81
N LEU A 46 2.31 -16.65 -2.92
CA LEU A 46 3.34 -15.68 -3.29
C LEU A 46 3.93 -15.07 -2.02
N ASN A 47 5.20 -15.35 -1.73
CA ASN A 47 5.94 -14.69 -0.66
C ASN A 47 6.58 -13.40 -1.19
N LEU A 48 6.33 -12.30 -0.50
CA LEU A 48 6.94 -10.99 -0.74
C LEU A 48 7.85 -10.64 0.42
N THR A 49 9.14 -10.55 0.17
CA THR A 49 10.14 -10.08 1.13
C THR A 49 10.46 -8.62 0.83
N MET A 50 10.30 -7.76 1.82
CA MET A 50 10.58 -6.32 1.72
C MET A 50 12.08 -6.02 1.91
N THR A 51 12.51 -4.86 1.41
CA THR A 51 13.78 -4.26 1.85
C THR A 51 13.70 -3.87 3.34
N PRO A 52 14.83 -3.76 4.05
CA PRO A 52 14.83 -3.44 5.49
C PRO A 52 14.07 -2.15 5.85
N ASP A 53 14.27 -1.08 5.07
CA ASP A 53 13.61 0.21 5.32
C ASP A 53 12.09 0.11 5.10
N SER A 54 11.67 -0.60 4.05
CA SER A 54 10.25 -0.83 3.77
C SER A 54 9.62 -1.77 4.79
N ALA A 55 10.35 -2.77 5.29
CA ALA A 55 9.88 -3.65 6.35
C ALA A 55 9.60 -2.87 7.64
N LYS A 56 10.48 -1.93 8.00
CA LYS A 56 10.26 -1.04 9.14
C LYS A 56 9.03 -0.15 8.95
N ALA A 57 8.91 0.50 7.79
CA ALA A 57 7.76 1.34 7.49
C ALA A 57 6.44 0.54 7.51
N PHE A 58 6.47 -0.70 7.03
CA PHE A 58 5.31 -1.59 7.04
C PHE A 58 4.96 -2.08 8.45
N ALA A 59 5.96 -2.34 9.31
CA ALA A 59 5.74 -2.66 10.71
C ALA A 59 5.06 -1.50 11.47
N ASP A 60 5.53 -0.27 11.24
CA ASP A 60 4.93 0.94 11.82
C ASP A 60 3.50 1.13 11.30
N PHE A 61 3.27 0.96 9.99
CA PHE A 61 1.96 1.01 9.35
C PHE A 61 0.97 -0.02 9.91
N THR A 62 1.37 -1.30 10.00
CA THR A 62 0.48 -2.37 10.46
C THR A 62 0.16 -2.24 11.95
N THR A 63 1.12 -1.76 12.77
CA THR A 63 0.91 -1.46 14.19
C THR A 63 -0.20 -0.43 14.40
N ALA A 64 -0.20 0.65 13.59
CA ALA A 64 -1.21 1.70 13.68
C ALA A 64 -2.60 1.27 13.16
N ASN A 65 -2.68 0.16 12.42
CA ASN A 65 -3.85 -0.23 11.64
C ASN A 65 -4.41 -1.62 12.00
N VAL A 66 -3.99 -2.20 13.12
CA VAL A 66 -4.60 -3.43 13.66
C VAL A 66 -6.12 -3.28 13.77
N GLY A 67 -6.84 -4.31 13.35
CA GLY A 67 -8.30 -4.35 13.30
C GLY A 67 -8.90 -3.84 11.99
N LYS A 68 -8.14 -3.12 11.16
CA LYS A 68 -8.63 -2.58 9.88
C LYS A 68 -8.43 -3.56 8.72
N VAL A 69 -9.19 -3.36 7.64
CA VAL A 69 -8.96 -4.05 6.36
C VAL A 69 -7.96 -3.23 5.56
N VAL A 70 -6.98 -3.89 4.97
CA VAL A 70 -5.94 -3.25 4.17
C VAL A 70 -5.96 -3.84 2.78
N ASP A 71 -6.06 -2.99 1.77
CA ASP A 71 -5.94 -3.38 0.38
C ASP A 71 -4.45 -3.44 0.01
N LEU A 72 -4.00 -4.60 -0.48
CA LEU A 72 -2.70 -4.76 -1.10
C LEU A 72 -2.90 -4.73 -2.62
N SER A 73 -2.22 -3.79 -3.27
CA SER A 73 -2.34 -3.55 -4.70
C SER A 73 -1.01 -3.72 -5.41
N VAL A 74 -1.08 -4.18 -6.66
CA VAL A 74 0.07 -4.22 -7.58
C VAL A 74 -0.30 -3.48 -8.85
N ASP A 75 0.44 -2.40 -9.14
CA ASP A 75 0.14 -1.45 -10.22
C ASP A 75 -1.28 -0.86 -10.15
N GLY A 76 -1.75 -0.61 -8.93
CA GLY A 76 -3.08 -0.04 -8.66
C GLY A 76 -4.25 -1.03 -8.74
N ALA A 77 -4.00 -2.28 -9.11
CA ALA A 77 -5.01 -3.35 -9.02
C ALA A 77 -4.93 -4.03 -7.65
N VAL A 78 -6.03 -4.03 -6.89
CA VAL A 78 -6.14 -4.73 -5.61
C VAL A 78 -6.04 -6.24 -5.87
N VAL A 79 -5.05 -6.89 -5.26
CA VAL A 79 -4.83 -8.34 -5.35
C VAL A 79 -5.24 -9.07 -4.07
N ALA A 80 -5.29 -8.38 -2.93
CA ALA A 80 -5.77 -8.93 -1.67
C ALA A 80 -6.32 -7.83 -0.75
N SER A 81 -7.29 -8.16 0.09
CA SER A 81 -7.87 -7.26 1.10
C SER A 81 -7.93 -7.91 2.49
N PRO A 82 -6.81 -8.33 3.09
CA PRO A 82 -6.81 -8.96 4.41
C PRO A 82 -7.23 -7.99 5.52
N ARG A 83 -7.79 -8.55 6.60
CA ARG A 83 -7.92 -7.83 7.87
C ARG A 83 -6.63 -7.99 8.66
N LEU A 84 -6.04 -6.89 9.10
CA LEU A 84 -4.92 -6.92 10.04
C LEU A 84 -5.43 -7.36 11.42
N VAL A 85 -4.97 -8.50 11.90
CA VAL A 85 -5.33 -9.03 13.23
C VAL A 85 -4.22 -8.78 14.26
N GLU A 86 -2.99 -8.61 13.81
CA GLU A 86 -1.81 -8.28 14.61
C GLU A 86 -0.80 -7.46 13.78
N PRO A 87 0.17 -6.79 14.43
CA PRO A 87 1.26 -6.11 13.72
C PRO A 87 2.15 -7.09 12.95
N ILE A 88 2.59 -6.69 11.75
CA ILE A 88 3.50 -7.49 10.92
C ILE A 88 4.91 -6.90 11.01
N LEU A 89 5.76 -7.50 11.85
CA LEU A 89 7.08 -6.98 12.15
C LEU A 89 8.21 -7.64 11.34
N GLY A 90 7.91 -8.76 10.65
CA GLY A 90 8.92 -9.61 9.99
C GLY A 90 9.41 -9.13 8.62
N GLY A 91 8.76 -8.11 8.02
CA GLY A 91 9.13 -7.64 6.68
C GLY A 91 8.80 -8.60 5.54
N GLU A 92 8.02 -9.66 5.82
CA GLU A 92 7.55 -10.61 4.82
C GLU A 92 6.03 -10.73 4.88
N VAL A 93 5.41 -10.91 3.71
CA VAL A 93 3.97 -11.15 3.58
C VAL A 93 3.74 -12.27 2.60
N MET A 94 2.86 -13.20 2.98
CA MET A 94 2.38 -14.27 2.12
C MET A 94 1.02 -13.90 1.54
N LEU A 95 0.91 -13.93 0.22
CA LEU A 95 -0.34 -13.81 -0.51
C LEU A 95 -0.86 -15.20 -0.85
N ASN A 96 -2.00 -15.53 -0.25
CA ASN A 96 -2.74 -16.78 -0.45
C ASN A 96 -4.19 -16.48 -0.90
N GLY A 97 -4.89 -17.50 -1.38
CA GLY A 97 -6.28 -17.38 -1.83
C GLY A 97 -6.53 -18.05 -3.18
N THR A 98 -7.69 -17.72 -3.77
CA THR A 98 -8.11 -18.27 -5.05
C THR A 98 -7.52 -17.44 -6.19
N PHE A 99 -6.42 -17.90 -6.75
CA PHE A 99 -5.80 -17.33 -7.94
C PHE A 99 -6.01 -18.24 -9.15
N ALA A 100 -6.11 -17.64 -10.34
CA ALA A 100 -6.13 -18.42 -11.57
C ALA A 100 -4.79 -19.15 -11.78
N ALA A 101 -4.81 -20.23 -12.56
CA ALA A 101 -3.60 -20.97 -12.90
C ALA A 101 -2.53 -20.03 -13.49
N GLY A 102 -1.31 -20.06 -12.90
CA GLY A 102 -0.18 -19.23 -13.33
C GLY A 102 -0.29 -17.75 -12.99
N GLU A 103 -1.34 -17.29 -12.31
CA GLU A 103 -1.47 -15.87 -11.92
C GLU A 103 -0.44 -15.45 -10.87
N LEU A 104 -0.23 -16.26 -9.84
CA LEU A 104 0.81 -16.01 -8.82
C LEU A 104 2.20 -15.89 -9.44
N GLN A 105 2.52 -16.75 -10.42
CA GLN A 105 3.81 -16.71 -11.11
C GLN A 105 3.96 -15.41 -11.92
N ARG A 106 2.92 -15.02 -12.68
CA ARG A 106 2.91 -13.76 -13.42
C ARG A 106 3.07 -12.55 -12.49
N LEU A 107 2.47 -12.59 -11.31
CA LEU A 107 2.62 -11.53 -10.31
C LEU A 107 4.06 -11.48 -9.78
N ALA A 108 4.64 -12.62 -9.43
CA ALA A 108 6.03 -12.73 -8.96
C ALA A 108 7.03 -12.21 -10.00
N ASP A 109 6.87 -12.59 -11.26
CA ASP A 109 7.75 -12.18 -12.36
C ASP A 109 7.67 -10.67 -12.59
N ARG A 110 6.45 -10.10 -12.58
CA ARG A 110 6.23 -8.65 -12.71
C ARG A 110 6.89 -7.85 -11.60
N ILE A 111 6.75 -8.30 -10.34
CA ILE A 111 7.37 -7.64 -9.19
C ILE A 111 8.90 -7.77 -9.25
N SER A 112 9.40 -8.97 -9.56
CA SER A 112 10.84 -9.25 -9.64
C SER A 112 11.53 -8.52 -10.79
N ALA A 113 10.81 -8.22 -11.87
CA ALA A 113 11.32 -7.39 -12.96
C ALA A 113 11.56 -5.92 -12.55
N GLY A 114 11.18 -5.52 -11.33
CA GLY A 114 11.45 -4.20 -10.76
C GLY A 114 10.55 -3.08 -11.28
N GLY A 115 9.58 -3.40 -12.15
CA GLY A 115 8.65 -2.43 -12.74
C GLY A 115 7.34 -2.26 -11.99
N ALA A 116 6.98 -3.20 -11.12
CA ALA A 116 5.69 -3.17 -10.44
C ALA A 116 5.71 -2.28 -9.19
N LYS A 117 4.64 -1.50 -9.00
CA LYS A 117 4.40 -0.74 -7.77
C LYS A 117 3.53 -1.56 -6.84
N VAL A 118 4.10 -1.97 -5.71
CA VAL A 118 3.34 -2.65 -4.65
C VAL A 118 2.95 -1.63 -3.58
N THR A 119 1.67 -1.54 -3.26
CA THR A 119 1.15 -0.58 -2.28
C THR A 119 0.18 -1.23 -1.32
N VAL A 120 0.14 -0.73 -0.10
CA VAL A 120 -0.90 -1.06 0.89
C VAL A 120 -1.66 0.18 1.27
N GLU A 121 -2.97 0.05 1.45
CA GLU A 121 -3.85 1.16 1.81
C GLU A 121 -4.92 0.68 2.80
N VAL A 122 -5.20 1.47 3.84
CA VAL A 122 -6.34 1.20 4.72
C VAL A 122 -7.62 1.38 3.92
N LYS A 123 -8.41 0.31 3.82
CA LYS A 123 -9.69 0.33 3.14
C LYS A 123 -10.64 1.28 3.86
N ALA A 124 -11.15 2.26 3.12
CA ALA A 124 -12.10 3.27 3.59
C ALA A 124 -13.46 2.69 4.00
#